data_AF-A0A354H2F5-F1
#
_entry.id   AF-A0A354H2F5-F1
#
_cell.length_a   1.000
_cell.length_b   1.000
_cell.length_c   1.000
_cell.angle_alpha   90.00
_cell.angle_beta   90.00
_cell.angle_gamma   90.00
#
_symmetry.space_group_name_H-M   'P 1'
#
loop_
_entity.id
_entity.type
_entity.pdbx_description
1 polymer ?
#
loop_
_entity_poly.entity_id
_entity_poly.type
_entity_poly.pdbx_seq_one_letter_code
_entity_poly.pdbx_strand_id
1 'polypeptide(L)'
;AAAAVNFTPGEMVKTGTYWGLFLCFIVGAIAGLMAIGISKPVGNEIIKISGETAATLVGVFACFNALGRPIFGLLTDKITPRYAAMLNLAIILMVSLVMITAKEGDTNLYVISFVGFWMCLGGWLAIAPTATATFFGMQNYARNYGVVFFAYGLGAIIGGIISGQAKDVFGTYTFAFYPTAVLALVGMVLAAMLLKPPKKA
;
A
#
# COMPACT_ATOMS: atom_id res chain seq x y z
N ALA A 1 -30.44 11.73 -9.64
CA ALA A 1 -29.28 11.68 -8.72
C ALA A 1 -29.62 10.73 -7.59
N ALA A 2 -28.92 9.61 -7.44
CA ALA A 2 -29.09 8.77 -6.26
C ALA A 2 -28.74 9.61 -5.03
N ALA A 3 -29.62 9.67 -4.03
CA ALA A 3 -29.36 10.39 -2.79
C ALA A 3 -27.99 9.95 -2.26
N ALA A 4 -27.07 10.91 -2.07
CA ALA A 4 -25.75 10.61 -1.53
C ALA A 4 -25.93 10.00 -0.14
N VAL A 5 -25.71 8.68 -0.04
CA VAL A 5 -25.87 7.97 1.23
C VAL A 5 -24.71 8.38 2.12
N ASN A 6 -24.99 9.26 3.08
CA ASN A 6 -24.02 9.68 4.08
C ASN A 6 -24.06 8.70 5.26
N PHE A 7 -22.90 8.11 5.57
CA PHE A 7 -22.71 7.22 6.70
C PHE A 7 -22.05 7.97 7.85
N THR A 8 -22.49 7.70 9.07
CA THR A 8 -21.75 7.97 10.29
C THR A 8 -20.64 6.93 10.48
N PRO A 9 -19.61 7.20 11.33
CA PRO A 9 -18.56 6.21 11.58
C PRO A 9 -19.10 4.87 12.09
N GLY A 10 -20.13 4.90 12.95
CA GLY A 10 -20.75 3.69 13.51
C GLY A 10 -21.55 2.87 12.49
N GLU A 11 -22.13 3.51 11.47
CA GLU A 11 -22.77 2.81 10.35
C GLU A 11 -21.71 2.25 9.38
N MET A 12 -20.67 3.05 9.09
CA MET A 12 -19.57 2.67 8.19
C MET A 12 -18.88 1.38 8.64
N VAL A 13 -18.50 1.27 9.93
CA VAL A 13 -17.72 0.12 10.45
C VAL A 13 -18.48 -1.21 10.42
N LYS A 14 -19.82 -1.16 10.26
CA LYS A 14 -20.67 -2.34 10.10
C LYS A 14 -20.72 -2.85 8.66
N THR A 15 -20.15 -2.12 7.70
CA THR A 15 -20.18 -2.49 6.28
C THR A 15 -19.00 -3.37 5.90
N GLY A 16 -19.23 -4.33 4.99
CA GLY A 16 -18.14 -5.09 4.38
C GLY A 16 -17.18 -4.20 3.60
N THR A 17 -17.68 -3.12 2.99
CA THR A 17 -16.87 -2.13 2.24
C THR A 17 -15.82 -1.46 3.12
N TYR A 18 -16.16 -1.11 4.36
CA TYR A 18 -15.21 -0.56 5.31
C TYR A 18 -14.08 -1.54 5.59
N TRP A 19 -14.41 -2.80 5.95
CA TRP A 19 -13.39 -3.81 6.23
C TRP A 19 -12.55 -4.16 5.01
N GLY A 20 -13.15 -4.18 3.82
CA GLY A 20 -12.41 -4.31 2.56
C GLY A 20 -11.40 -3.18 2.37
N LEU A 21 -11.83 -1.92 2.53
CA LEU A 21 -10.97 -0.75 2.38
C LEU A 21 -9.86 -0.72 3.44
N PHE A 22 -10.24 -0.95 4.70
CA PHE A 22 -9.35 -0.93 5.85
C PHE A 22 -8.25 -2.00 5.71
N LEU A 23 -8.60 -3.24 5.41
CA LEU A 23 -7.63 -4.33 5.25
C LEU A 23 -6.74 -4.14 4.03
N CYS A 24 -7.29 -3.71 2.89
CA CYS A 24 -6.48 -3.43 1.71
C CYS A 24 -5.50 -2.28 1.97
N PHE A 25 -5.94 -1.24 2.70
CA PHE A 25 -5.07 -0.13 3.06
C PHE A 25 -3.98 -0.55 4.05
N ILE A 26 -4.26 -1.45 5.01
CA ILE A 26 -3.23 -2.05 5.85
C ILE A 26 -2.16 -2.73 4.98
N VAL A 27 -2.56 -3.57 4.02
CA VAL A 27 -1.61 -4.28 3.13
C VAL A 27 -0.76 -3.29 2.33
N GLY A 28 -1.39 -2.26 1.75
CA GLY A 28 -0.71 -1.19 1.04
C GLY A 28 0.30 -0.43 1.91
N ALA A 29 -0.11 -0.11 3.14
CA ALA A 29 0.72 0.58 4.12
C ALA A 29 1.89 -0.31 4.59
N ILE A 30 1.67 -1.60 4.82
CA ILE A 30 2.72 -2.58 5.14
C ILE A 30 3.78 -2.54 4.04
N ALA A 31 3.39 -2.78 2.79
CA ALA A 31 4.34 -2.86 1.68
C ALA A 31 5.14 -1.55 1.52
N GLY A 32 4.45 -0.41 1.56
CA GLY A 32 5.04 0.89 1.39
C GLY A 32 5.97 1.33 2.53
N LEU A 33 5.49 1.26 3.76
CA LEU A 33 6.24 1.73 4.93
C LEU A 33 7.38 0.80 5.29
N MET A 34 7.20 -0.51 5.08
CA MET A 34 8.30 -1.46 5.12
C MET A 34 9.37 -1.08 4.10
N ALA A 35 8.99 -0.82 2.84
CA ALA A 35 9.91 -0.41 1.80
C ALA A 35 10.66 0.87 2.17
N ILE A 36 9.99 1.89 2.74
CA ILE A 36 10.67 3.09 3.24
C ILE A 36 11.77 2.71 4.24
N GLY A 37 11.43 1.88 5.23
CA GLY A 37 12.36 1.50 6.31
C GLY A 37 13.57 0.69 5.82
N ILE A 38 13.41 -0.11 4.76
CA ILE A 38 14.45 -1.03 4.29
C ILE A 38 15.10 -0.66 2.95
N SER A 39 14.70 0.44 2.31
CA SER A 39 15.22 0.83 0.98
C SER A 39 16.73 0.89 0.96
N LYS A 40 17.33 1.61 1.90
CA LYS A 40 18.78 1.76 2.01
C LYS A 40 19.48 0.43 2.35
N PRO A 41 19.15 -0.27 3.46
CA PRO A 41 19.84 -1.50 3.81
C PRO A 41 19.67 -2.62 2.78
N VAL A 42 18.52 -2.72 2.08
CA VAL A 42 18.37 -3.66 0.95
C VAL A 42 19.35 -3.33 -0.17
N GLY A 43 19.47 -2.06 -0.55
CA GLY A 43 20.44 -1.62 -1.56
C GLY A 43 21.89 -1.95 -1.14
N ASN A 44 22.25 -1.67 0.12
CA ASN A 44 23.61 -1.91 0.60
C ASN A 44 23.94 -3.38 0.81
N GLU A 45 23.03 -4.16 1.38
CA GLU A 45 23.34 -5.50 1.88
C GLU A 45 23.04 -6.60 0.86
N ILE A 46 21.96 -6.45 0.09
CA ILE A 46 21.54 -7.43 -0.92
C ILE A 46 22.12 -7.07 -2.29
N ILE A 47 21.93 -5.82 -2.73
CA ILE A 47 22.35 -5.40 -4.08
C ILE A 47 23.83 -5.00 -4.13
N LYS A 48 24.44 -4.69 -2.98
CA LYS A 48 25.83 -4.23 -2.82
C LYS A 48 26.14 -2.90 -3.51
N ILE A 49 25.17 -1.99 -3.59
CA ILE A 49 25.45 -0.59 -3.97
C ILE A 49 26.03 0.19 -2.79
N SER A 50 26.74 1.27 -3.09
CA SER A 50 27.32 2.14 -2.07
C SER A 50 26.25 2.80 -1.18
N GLY A 51 26.63 3.18 0.04
CA GLY A 51 25.74 3.90 0.97
C GLY A 51 25.23 5.23 0.42
N GLU A 52 26.08 5.91 -0.36
CA GLU A 52 25.76 7.17 -1.03
C GLU A 52 24.74 6.96 -2.15
N THR A 53 24.97 5.98 -3.04
CA THR A 53 24.03 5.67 -4.12
C THR A 53 22.67 5.24 -3.55
N ALA A 54 22.66 4.41 -2.51
CA ALA A 54 21.43 3.98 -1.84
C ALA A 54 20.67 5.17 -1.24
N ALA A 55 21.36 6.13 -0.61
CA ALA A 55 20.73 7.33 -0.06
C ALA A 55 20.12 8.24 -1.16
N THR A 56 20.84 8.43 -2.26
CA THR A 56 20.33 9.19 -3.42
C THR A 56 19.10 8.53 -4.01
N LEU A 57 19.10 7.20 -4.15
CA LEU A 57 17.94 6.45 -4.66
C LEU A 57 16.72 6.55 -3.74
N VAL A 58 16.88 6.60 -2.42
CA VAL A 58 15.77 6.88 -1.49
C VAL A 58 15.10 8.22 -1.82
N GLY A 59 15.89 9.25 -2.14
CA GLY A 59 15.37 10.55 -2.62
C GLY A 59 14.55 10.42 -3.90
N VAL A 60 15.02 9.62 -4.87
CA VAL A 60 14.28 9.32 -6.11
C VAL A 60 12.98 8.59 -5.78
N PHE A 61 13.00 7.58 -4.92
CA PHE A 61 11.81 6.83 -4.55
C PHE A 61 10.76 7.71 -3.85
N ALA A 62 11.19 8.69 -3.05
CA ALA A 62 10.30 9.69 -2.46
C ALA A 62 9.55 10.52 -3.51
N CYS A 63 10.18 10.87 -4.62
CA CYS A 63 9.50 11.51 -5.75
C CYS A 63 8.38 10.61 -6.31
N PHE A 64 8.61 9.31 -6.43
CA PHE A 64 7.59 8.37 -6.89
C PHE A 64 6.46 8.17 -5.88
N ASN A 65 6.71 8.29 -4.58
CA ASN A 65 5.63 8.36 -3.59
C ASN A 65 4.76 9.61 -3.77
N ALA A 66 5.38 10.76 -4.03
CA ALA A 66 4.65 11.98 -4.32
C ALA A 66 3.82 11.84 -5.61
N LEU A 67 4.41 11.29 -6.68
CA LEU A 67 3.75 11.07 -7.98
C LEU A 67 2.65 10.01 -7.92
N GLY A 68 2.81 8.99 -7.07
CA GLY A 68 1.79 7.95 -6.89
C GLY A 68 0.45 8.51 -6.45
N ARG A 69 0.43 9.61 -5.69
CA ARG A 69 -0.80 10.25 -5.19
C ARG A 69 -1.70 10.76 -6.32
N PRO A 70 -1.28 11.70 -7.20
CA PRO A 70 -2.12 12.15 -8.29
C PRO A 70 -2.43 11.03 -9.30
N ILE A 71 -1.48 10.12 -9.57
CA ILE A 71 -1.71 9.00 -10.50
C ILE A 71 -2.86 8.12 -10.01
N PHE A 72 -2.79 7.62 -8.78
CA PHE A 72 -3.83 6.74 -8.24
C PHE A 72 -5.08 7.49 -7.81
N GLY A 73 -5.00 8.77 -7.46
CA GLY A 73 -6.19 9.62 -7.28
C GLY A 73 -7.02 9.67 -8.55
N LEU A 74 -6.38 10.05 -9.67
CA LEU A 74 -7.03 10.10 -10.99
C LEU A 74 -7.52 8.73 -11.45
N LEU A 75 -6.76 7.65 -11.20
CA LEU A 75 -7.20 6.29 -11.51
C LEU A 75 -8.42 5.91 -10.65
N THR A 76 -8.42 6.22 -9.36
CA THR A 76 -9.55 5.91 -8.47
C THR A 76 -10.84 6.56 -8.96
N ASP A 77 -10.77 7.81 -9.44
CA ASP A 77 -11.90 8.52 -10.01
C ASP A 77 -12.37 7.89 -11.34
N LYS A 78 -11.44 7.43 -12.18
CA LYS A 78 -11.75 6.88 -13.52
C LYS A 78 -12.23 5.43 -13.52
N ILE A 79 -11.57 4.57 -12.73
CA ILE A 79 -11.79 3.11 -12.76
C ILE A 79 -12.44 2.60 -11.46
N THR A 80 -12.98 3.47 -10.61
CA THR A 80 -13.55 3.16 -9.28
C THR A 80 -12.52 2.73 -8.23
N PRO A 81 -12.83 2.92 -6.93
CA PRO A 81 -11.95 2.48 -5.84
C PRO A 81 -11.57 1.00 -5.87
N ARG A 82 -12.48 0.13 -6.31
CA ARG A 82 -12.25 -1.32 -6.35
C ARG A 82 -11.12 -1.69 -7.30
N TYR A 83 -11.18 -1.23 -8.55
CA TYR A 83 -10.16 -1.57 -9.54
C TYR A 83 -8.84 -0.82 -9.29
N ALA A 84 -8.88 0.41 -8.78
CA ALA A 84 -7.67 1.13 -8.38
C ALA A 84 -6.92 0.41 -7.25
N ALA A 85 -7.63 -0.07 -6.22
CA ALA A 85 -7.05 -0.87 -5.15
C ALA A 85 -6.46 -2.19 -5.66
N MET A 86 -7.18 -2.92 -6.52
CA MET A 86 -6.68 -4.18 -7.10
C MET A 86 -5.44 -3.95 -7.97
N LEU A 87 -5.41 -2.89 -8.80
CA LEU A 87 -4.24 -2.55 -9.60
C LEU A 87 -3.03 -2.21 -8.73
N ASN A 88 -3.23 -1.42 -7.67
CA ASN A 88 -2.16 -1.07 -6.73
C ASN A 88 -1.59 -2.34 -6.07
N LEU A 89 -2.46 -3.21 -5.56
CA LEU A 89 -2.06 -4.47 -4.91
C LEU A 89 -1.40 -5.45 -5.91
N ALA A 90 -1.83 -5.46 -7.17
CA ALA A 90 -1.17 -6.24 -8.22
C ALA A 90 0.26 -5.74 -8.47
N ILE A 91 0.49 -4.42 -8.47
CA ILE A 91 1.84 -3.86 -8.58
C ILE A 91 2.67 -4.29 -7.36
N ILE A 92 2.15 -4.16 -6.14
CA ILE A 92 2.82 -4.62 -4.91
C ILE A 92 3.22 -6.10 -5.01
N LEU A 93 2.31 -6.97 -5.45
CA LEU A 93 2.60 -8.38 -5.67
C LEU A 93 3.76 -8.56 -6.66
N MET A 94 3.66 -7.94 -7.83
CA MET A 94 4.68 -8.07 -8.87
C MET A 94 6.06 -7.59 -8.41
N VAL A 95 6.15 -6.42 -7.77
CA VAL A 95 7.44 -5.90 -7.30
C VAL A 95 8.01 -6.70 -6.13
N SER A 96 7.15 -7.31 -5.30
CA SER A 96 7.59 -8.25 -4.27
C SER A 96 8.21 -9.50 -4.90
N LEU A 97 7.57 -10.07 -5.93
CA LEU A 97 8.11 -11.23 -6.66
C LEU A 97 9.44 -10.90 -7.36
N VAL A 98 9.55 -9.72 -7.97
CA VAL A 98 10.82 -9.26 -8.58
C VAL A 98 11.91 -9.16 -7.53
N MET A 99 11.64 -8.52 -6.39
CA MET A 99 12.64 -8.31 -5.35
C MET A 99 13.09 -9.61 -4.66
N ILE A 100 12.22 -10.63 -4.60
CA ILE A 100 12.60 -11.98 -4.13
C ILE A 100 13.70 -12.59 -5.02
N THR A 101 13.70 -12.28 -6.31
CA THR A 101 14.68 -12.83 -7.28
C THR A 101 15.95 -11.99 -7.41
N ALA A 102 15.94 -10.74 -6.93
CA ALA A 102 17.06 -9.82 -7.08
C ALA A 102 18.26 -10.22 -6.21
N LYS A 103 19.45 -10.14 -6.81
CA LYS A 103 20.73 -10.51 -6.20
C LYS A 103 21.71 -9.35 -6.25
N GLU A 104 22.92 -9.60 -5.76
CA GLU A 104 24.06 -8.68 -5.89
C GLU A 104 24.24 -8.23 -7.34
N GLY A 105 24.37 -6.91 -7.54
CA GLY A 105 24.51 -6.31 -8.86
C GLY A 105 23.20 -5.99 -9.59
N ASP A 106 22.05 -6.55 -9.18
CA ASP A 106 20.74 -6.35 -9.84
C ASP A 106 20.09 -5.00 -9.52
N THR A 107 20.83 -3.91 -9.73
CA THR A 107 20.41 -2.54 -9.41
C THR A 107 19.10 -2.17 -10.10
N ASN A 108 18.88 -2.62 -11.33
CA ASN A 108 17.67 -2.33 -12.09
C ASN A 108 16.42 -2.97 -11.44
N LEU A 109 16.51 -4.22 -10.99
CA LEU A 109 15.40 -4.91 -10.35
C LEU A 109 15.04 -4.25 -9.02
N TYR A 110 16.07 -3.87 -8.25
CA TYR A 110 15.91 -3.11 -7.03
C TYR A 110 15.22 -1.76 -7.26
N VAL A 111 15.71 -0.95 -8.22
CA VAL A 111 15.14 0.37 -8.51
C VAL A 111 13.69 0.26 -8.96
N ILE A 112 13.37 -0.65 -9.89
CA ILE A 112 11.99 -0.86 -10.36
C ILE A 112 11.08 -1.27 -9.20
N SER A 113 11.56 -2.18 -8.34
CA SER A 113 10.76 -2.68 -7.24
C SER A 113 10.46 -1.59 -6.21
N PHE A 114 11.47 -0.83 -5.79
CA PHE A 114 11.31 0.22 -4.80
C PHE A 114 10.59 1.46 -5.34
N VAL A 115 10.76 1.80 -6.61
CA VAL A 115 9.87 2.78 -7.28
C VAL A 115 8.42 2.32 -7.19
N GLY A 116 8.14 1.05 -7.49
CA GLY A 116 6.79 0.48 -7.39
C GLY A 116 6.22 0.50 -5.97
N PHE A 117 6.98 0.06 -4.97
CA PHE A 117 6.54 0.09 -3.57
C PHE A 117 6.23 1.51 -3.07
N TRP A 118 7.13 2.47 -3.32
CA TRP A 118 6.94 3.85 -2.87
C TRP A 118 5.79 4.53 -3.61
N MET A 119 5.65 4.28 -4.91
CA MET A 119 4.50 4.75 -5.69
C MET A 119 3.19 4.16 -5.19
N CYS A 120 3.16 2.87 -4.87
CA CYS A 120 1.96 2.22 -4.35
C CYS A 120 1.54 2.76 -2.98
N LEU A 121 2.50 3.08 -2.11
CA LEU A 121 2.24 3.79 -0.85
C LEU A 121 1.58 5.15 -1.09
N GLY A 122 2.17 5.94 -2.01
CA GLY A 122 1.60 7.22 -2.42
C GLY A 122 0.19 7.04 -2.99
N GLY A 123 -0.01 5.97 -3.75
CA GLY A 123 -1.31 5.63 -4.30
C GLY A 123 -2.35 5.30 -3.25
N TRP A 124 -2.01 4.54 -2.21
CA TRP A 124 -2.93 4.25 -1.11
C TRP A 124 -3.30 5.50 -0.30
N LEU A 125 -2.38 6.44 -0.15
CA LEU A 125 -2.65 7.76 0.45
C LEU A 125 -3.61 8.62 -0.39
N ALA A 126 -3.92 8.24 -1.63
CA ALA A 126 -4.96 8.84 -2.46
C ALA A 126 -6.21 7.96 -2.61
N ILE A 127 -6.04 6.64 -2.77
CA ILE A 127 -7.15 5.68 -2.89
C ILE A 127 -8.00 5.71 -1.62
N ALA A 128 -7.40 5.62 -0.43
CA ALA A 128 -8.14 5.54 0.82
C ALA A 128 -9.06 6.75 1.09
N PRO A 129 -8.59 8.02 0.99
CA PRO A 129 -9.47 9.16 1.15
C PRO A 129 -10.55 9.24 0.06
N THR A 130 -10.18 9.06 -1.22
CA THR A 130 -11.16 9.09 -2.32
C THR A 130 -12.21 8.01 -2.18
N ALA A 131 -11.81 6.76 -1.88
CA ALA A 131 -12.73 5.66 -1.64
C ALA A 131 -13.67 5.92 -0.46
N THR A 132 -13.15 6.51 0.62
CA THR A 132 -13.96 6.85 1.79
C THR A 132 -15.04 7.88 1.42
N ALA A 133 -14.67 8.92 0.67
CA ALA A 133 -15.63 9.91 0.16
C ALA A 133 -16.66 9.28 -0.78
N THR A 134 -16.22 8.44 -1.72
CA THR A 134 -17.09 7.76 -2.70
C THR A 134 -18.09 6.80 -2.06
N PHE A 135 -17.66 6.01 -1.06
CA PHE A 135 -18.51 4.98 -0.46
C PHE A 135 -19.37 5.47 0.70
N PHE A 136 -18.87 6.42 1.50
CA PHE A 136 -19.49 6.78 2.78
C PHE A 136 -20.00 8.23 2.83
N GLY A 137 -19.78 9.01 1.77
CA GLY A 137 -20.25 10.37 1.64
C GLY A 137 -19.35 11.41 2.30
N MET A 138 -19.60 12.69 1.99
CA MET A 138 -18.75 13.81 2.40
C MET A 138 -19.12 14.39 3.77
N GLN A 139 -20.34 14.18 4.25
CA GLN A 139 -20.85 14.86 5.47
C GLN A 139 -20.04 14.50 6.73
N ASN A 140 -19.68 13.23 6.91
CA ASN A 140 -18.86 12.75 8.04
C ASN A 140 -17.44 12.36 7.59
N TYR A 141 -16.99 12.85 6.43
CA TYR A 141 -15.78 12.38 5.77
C TYR A 141 -14.55 12.40 6.69
N ALA A 142 -14.26 13.52 7.37
CA ALA A 142 -13.08 13.62 8.22
C ALA A 142 -13.07 12.57 9.35
N ARG A 143 -14.23 12.29 9.95
CA ARG A 143 -14.37 11.28 11.01
C ARG A 143 -14.25 9.86 10.45
N ASN A 144 -14.92 9.58 9.33
CA ASN A 144 -14.87 8.29 8.66
C ASN A 144 -13.45 7.98 8.18
N TYR A 145 -12.81 8.94 7.51
CA TYR A 145 -11.44 8.78 7.02
C TYR A 145 -10.45 8.64 8.18
N GLY A 146 -10.63 9.33 9.31
CA GLY A 146 -9.80 9.12 10.49
C GLY A 146 -9.81 7.66 10.97
N VAL A 147 -10.99 7.01 10.99
CA VAL A 147 -11.12 5.59 11.35
C VAL A 147 -10.50 4.66 10.29
N VAL A 148 -10.63 4.99 9.01
CA VAL A 148 -9.96 4.24 7.93
C VAL A 148 -8.44 4.41 8.02
N PHE A 149 -7.96 5.62 8.31
CA PHE A 149 -6.54 5.98 8.35
C PHE A 149 -5.79 5.31 9.50
N PHE A 150 -6.49 4.81 10.52
CA PHE A 150 -5.90 3.95 11.54
C PHE A 150 -5.21 2.71 10.93
N ALA A 151 -5.67 2.23 9.76
CA ALA A 151 -5.01 1.21 8.96
C ALA A 151 -3.54 1.53 8.64
N TYR A 152 -3.23 2.80 8.36
CA TYR A 152 -1.88 3.25 8.03
C TYR A 152 -0.91 3.03 9.20
N GLY A 153 -1.35 3.38 10.42
CA GLY A 153 -0.56 3.19 11.63
C GLY A 153 -0.29 1.70 11.92
N LEU A 154 -1.32 0.85 11.79
CA LEU A 154 -1.15 -0.60 11.92
C LEU A 154 -0.19 -1.15 10.86
N GLY A 155 -0.32 -0.69 9.61
CA GLY A 155 0.58 -1.10 8.54
C GLY A 155 2.03 -0.69 8.79
N ALA A 156 2.28 0.47 9.37
CA ALA A 156 3.61 0.91 9.78
C ALA A 156 4.25 -0.05 10.78
N ILE A 157 3.51 -0.41 11.83
CA ILE A 157 3.96 -1.30 12.90
C ILE A 157 4.22 -2.69 12.34
N ILE A 158 3.24 -3.27 11.64
CA ILE A 158 3.34 -4.63 11.10
C ILE A 158 4.46 -4.71 10.06
N GLY A 159 4.58 -3.72 9.17
CA GLY A 159 5.64 -3.68 8.16
C GLY A 159 7.04 -3.63 8.77
N GLY A 160 7.23 -2.83 9.83
CA GLY A 160 8.49 -2.79 10.58
C GLY A 160 8.82 -4.12 11.28
N ILE A 161 7.81 -4.79 11.86
CA ILE A 161 7.99 -6.11 12.48
C ILE A 161 8.38 -7.16 11.42
N ILE A 162 7.69 -7.19 10.28
CA ILE A 162 7.98 -8.14 9.20
C ILE A 162 9.42 -7.99 8.72
N SER A 163 9.87 -6.76 8.43
CA SER A 163 11.23 -6.55 7.94
C SER A 163 12.31 -6.75 9.01
N GLY A 164 12.04 -6.34 10.26
CA GLY A 164 12.94 -6.55 11.39
C GLY A 164 13.15 -8.05 11.65
N GLN A 165 12.07 -8.80 11.80
CA GLN A 165 12.15 -10.25 12.02
C GLN A 165 12.76 -11.00 10.82
N ALA A 166 12.48 -10.56 9.59
CA ALA A 166 13.14 -11.13 8.41
C ALA A 166 14.67 -11.01 8.52
N LYS A 167 15.16 -9.84 8.94
CA LYS A 167 16.58 -9.59 9.15
C LYS A 167 17.14 -10.38 10.33
N ASP A 168 16.46 -10.39 11.47
CA ASP A 168 16.96 -11.01 12.70
C ASP A 168 17.01 -12.55 12.61
N VAL A 169 16.01 -13.17 11.99
CA VAL A 169 15.87 -14.64 11.94
C VAL A 169 16.62 -15.24 10.75
N PHE A 170 16.53 -14.60 9.57
CA PHE A 170 17.09 -15.16 8.34
C PHE A 170 18.38 -14.46 7.87
N GLY A 171 18.81 -13.41 8.57
CA GLY A 171 20.01 -12.64 8.22
C GLY A 171 19.86 -11.74 6.98
N THR A 172 18.70 -11.73 6.32
CA THR A 172 18.46 -10.98 5.07
C THR A 172 17.04 -10.41 5.00
N TYR A 173 16.92 -9.25 4.35
CA TYR A 173 15.63 -8.61 4.09
C TYR A 173 14.81 -9.28 2.98
N THR A 174 15.40 -10.18 2.17
CA THR A 174 14.69 -10.87 1.09
C THR A 174 13.44 -11.60 1.59
N PHE A 175 13.50 -12.17 2.81
CA PHE A 175 12.37 -12.88 3.40
C PHE A 175 11.19 -11.99 3.77
N ALA A 176 11.37 -10.68 3.86
CA ALA A 176 10.28 -9.73 4.13
C ALA A 176 9.31 -9.64 2.94
N PHE A 177 9.77 -9.88 1.71
CA PHE A 177 8.96 -9.72 0.50
C PHE A 177 8.00 -10.89 0.24
N TYR A 178 8.26 -12.09 0.77
CA TYR A 178 7.35 -13.23 0.68
C TYR A 178 5.99 -12.97 1.36
N PRO A 179 5.92 -12.60 2.65
CA PRO A 179 4.65 -12.29 3.28
C PRO A 179 4.00 -11.06 2.64
N THR A 180 4.76 -10.06 2.18
CA THR A 180 4.19 -8.92 1.45
C THR A 180 3.51 -9.34 0.16
N ALA A 181 4.10 -10.26 -0.62
CA ALA A 181 3.49 -10.82 -1.83
C ALA A 181 2.18 -11.57 -1.51
N VAL A 182 2.20 -12.42 -0.48
CA VAL A 182 1.01 -13.17 -0.05
C VAL A 182 -0.10 -12.22 0.42
N LEU A 183 0.25 -11.22 1.22
CA LEU A 183 -0.71 -10.21 1.69
C LEU A 183 -1.29 -9.40 0.53
N ALA A 184 -0.50 -9.06 -0.49
CA ALA A 184 -0.98 -8.38 -1.69
C ALA A 184 -1.99 -9.23 -2.46
N LEU A 185 -1.72 -10.54 -2.62
CA LEU A 185 -2.66 -11.48 -3.24
C LEU A 185 -3.96 -11.57 -2.45
N VAL A 186 -3.88 -11.75 -1.12
CA VAL A 186 -5.06 -11.76 -0.24
C VAL A 186 -5.82 -10.44 -0.32
N GLY A 187 -5.11 -9.31 -0.33
CA GLY A 187 -5.68 -7.98 -0.49
C GLY A 187 -6.47 -7.84 -1.79
N MET A 188 -5.97 -8.37 -2.90
CA MET A 188 -6.71 -8.33 -4.18
C MET A 188 -8.02 -9.11 -4.09
N VAL A 189 -8.02 -10.27 -3.43
CA VAL A 189 -9.23 -11.06 -3.18
C VAL A 189 -10.21 -10.28 -2.30
N LEU A 190 -9.74 -9.67 -1.21
CA LEU A 190 -10.55 -8.83 -0.33
C LEU A 190 -11.13 -7.63 -1.08
N ALA A 191 -10.34 -6.95 -1.90
CA ALA A 191 -10.80 -5.85 -2.74
C ALA A 191 -11.90 -6.32 -3.71
N ALA A 192 -11.71 -7.46 -4.38
CA ALA A 192 -12.70 -8.01 -5.29
C ALA A 192 -14.03 -8.37 -4.60
N MET A 193 -13.97 -8.91 -3.38
CA MET A 193 -15.14 -9.39 -2.66
C MET A 193 -15.88 -8.28 -1.93
N LEU A 194 -15.15 -7.37 -1.28
CA LEU A 194 -15.68 -6.44 -0.27
C LEU A 194 -15.77 -4.99 -0.72
N LEU A 195 -14.92 -4.50 -1.65
CA LEU A 195 -14.98 -3.11 -2.13
C LEU A 195 -16.11 -2.90 -3.13
N LYS A 196 -17.35 -2.94 -2.63
CA LYS A 196 -18.58 -2.68 -3.39
C LYS A 196 -19.33 -1.51 -2.76
N PRO A 197 -20.17 -0.77 -3.52
CA PRO A 197 -20.98 0.31 -2.95
C PRO A 197 -21.83 -0.21 -1.77
N PRO A 198 -21.68 0.36 -0.56
CA PRO A 198 -22.43 -0.10 0.60
C PRO A 198 -23.90 0.31 0.48
N LYS A 199 -24.81 -0.57 0.94
CA LYS A 199 -26.23 -0.25 1.08
C LYS A 199 -26.49 0.14 2.53
N LYS A 200 -27.20 1.23 2.74
CA LYS A 200 -27.71 1.58 4.08
C LYS A 200 -28.84 0.61 4.40
N ALA A 201 -28.70 -0.13 5.50
CA ALA A 201 -29.75 -0.99 6.03
C ALA A 201 -30.87 -0.13 6.64
#